data_AF-A0AAD2GS79-F1
#
_entry.id   AF-A0AAD2GS79-F1
#
_cell.length_a   1.000
_cell.length_b   1.000
_cell.length_c   1.000
_cell.angle_alpha   90.00
_cell.angle_beta   90.00
_cell.angle_gamma   90.00
#
_symmetry.space_group_name_H-M   'P 1'
#
loop_
_entity.id
_entity.type
_entity.pdbx_description
1 polymer ?
#
loop_
_entity_poly.entity_id
_entity_poly.type
_entity_poly.pdbx_seq_one_letter_code
_entity_poly.pdbx_strand_id
1 'polypeptide(L)'
;MLQSVWAILSQIVGLATIGGLSGQLPVENGLSSELLQKEAPLAFSDELRLVQLSPGSKPQWMTDKQKFEAKAQGIDFVDITDAPHLGSLYKKPASPTRPPTPARPSSAHLTSYFTRYYNSDTGKESSEWLYSKILAYTDELASEEQASMINVNLVDHAFKQHSIVSGVRHRLALENKWRPDRSICASSSAPSDPITVMGAHLDSINRTDPYGRAPGAGDDGSGTVTLLETYRGLLAAGYVPVSPLEFHFYAGEEGGLLGSSAIVNDYEKAHKVFVACCSST
;
A
#
# COMPACT_ATOMS: atom_id res chain seq x y z
N MET A 1 27.88 21.75 12.87
CA MET A 1 26.72 22.65 12.99
C MET A 1 25.60 22.01 12.18
N LEU A 2 24.59 21.34 12.70
CA LEU A 2 24.18 21.02 14.07
C LEU A 2 23.60 19.61 14.01
N GLN A 3 24.00 18.79 14.98
CA GLN A 3 23.23 17.67 15.48
C GLN A 3 21.78 18.09 15.70
N SER A 4 20.80 17.21 15.48
CA SER A 4 19.60 17.02 16.32
C SER A 4 18.43 16.45 15.51
N VAL A 5 18.30 15.11 15.42
CA VAL A 5 17.00 14.40 15.33
C VAL A 5 17.13 12.94 15.82
N TRP A 6 18.33 12.36 15.91
CA TRP A 6 18.56 10.98 16.43
C TRP A 6 18.37 10.81 17.96
N ALA A 7 17.57 11.65 18.60
CA ALA A 7 17.19 11.48 20.00
C ALA A 7 15.72 11.06 20.05
N ILE A 8 15.47 9.94 20.75
CA ILE A 8 14.18 9.32 21.14
C ILE A 8 13.92 8.00 20.41
N LEU A 9 14.77 6.99 20.66
CA LEU A 9 14.40 5.56 20.63
C LEU A 9 15.25 4.80 21.66
N SER A 10 14.96 5.04 22.94
CA SER A 10 15.36 4.15 24.04
C SER A 10 14.31 4.25 25.13
N GLN A 11 14.04 3.11 25.80
CA GLN A 11 12.99 2.81 26.78
C GLN A 11 11.68 2.32 26.10
N ILE A 12 11.16 1.10 26.32
CA ILE A 12 11.02 0.34 27.57
C ILE A 12 11.11 -1.18 27.28
N VAL A 13 12.02 -1.86 27.99
CA VAL A 13 11.94 -3.31 28.27
C VAL A 13 10.92 -3.50 29.39
N GLY A 14 9.93 -4.35 29.19
CA GLY A 14 8.90 -4.69 30.18
C GLY A 14 8.54 -6.16 30.10
N LEU A 15 9.30 -6.97 30.84
CA LEU A 15 9.05 -8.38 31.12
C LEU A 15 7.80 -8.50 32.01
N ALA A 16 6.81 -9.32 31.63
CA ALA A 16 5.74 -9.73 32.53
C ALA A 16 5.39 -11.21 32.28
N THR A 17 5.87 -12.06 33.18
CA THR A 17 5.44 -13.43 33.41
C THR A 17 4.16 -13.43 34.24
N ILE A 18 3.13 -14.19 33.83
CA ILE A 18 2.10 -14.74 34.72
C ILE A 18 1.75 -16.15 34.23
N GLY A 19 1.79 -17.12 35.14
CA GLY A 19 1.57 -18.54 34.86
C GLY A 19 0.17 -19.06 35.15
N GLY A 20 -0.08 -20.27 34.62
CA GLY A 20 -0.80 -21.37 35.26
C GLY A 20 -2.33 -21.31 35.37
N LEU A 21 -3.06 -22.15 34.60
CA LEU A 21 -3.62 -23.45 35.06
C LEU A 21 -4.77 -23.95 34.16
N SER A 22 -4.55 -25.18 33.66
CA SER A 22 -5.44 -26.32 33.40
C SER A 22 -6.97 -26.16 33.34
N GLY A 23 -7.56 -26.76 32.30
CA GLY A 23 -8.96 -27.18 32.24
C GLY A 23 -9.37 -27.74 30.87
N GLN A 24 -9.10 -29.03 30.61
CA GLN A 24 -9.67 -29.80 29.49
C GLN A 24 -11.02 -30.39 29.88
N LEU A 25 -12.00 -30.39 28.97
CA LEU A 25 -12.89 -31.53 28.68
C LEU A 25 -13.49 -31.40 27.25
N PRO A 26 -13.87 -32.53 26.61
CA PRO A 26 -13.86 -32.71 25.16
C PRO A 26 -15.25 -32.64 24.51
N VAL A 27 -15.31 -32.34 23.22
CA VAL A 27 -16.41 -32.77 22.34
C VAL A 27 -15.84 -33.07 20.95
N GLU A 28 -15.77 -34.36 20.62
CA GLU A 28 -15.70 -34.81 19.23
C GLU A 28 -17.01 -34.48 18.53
N ASN A 29 -16.92 -33.95 17.30
CA ASN A 29 -17.70 -34.45 16.18
C ASN A 29 -17.08 -33.94 14.88
N GLY A 30 -16.66 -34.90 14.07
CA GLY A 30 -15.93 -34.67 12.84
C GLY A 30 -16.75 -33.92 11.79
N LEU A 31 -16.07 -32.98 11.14
CA LEU A 31 -16.41 -32.47 9.82
C LEU A 31 -15.09 -32.17 9.10
N SER A 32 -14.78 -33.03 8.12
CA SER A 32 -13.91 -32.76 6.98
C SER A 32 -12.47 -32.29 7.27
N SER A 33 -11.56 -33.25 7.32
CA SER A 33 -10.12 -33.05 7.09
C SER A 33 -9.78 -32.81 5.60
N GLU A 34 -10.71 -32.28 4.81
CA GLU A 34 -10.60 -32.12 3.35
C GLU A 34 -10.62 -30.65 2.89
N LEU A 35 -10.26 -29.70 3.76
CA LEU A 35 -10.01 -28.29 3.40
C LEU A 35 -8.61 -27.81 3.78
N LEU A 36 -7.63 -28.70 3.82
CA LEU A 36 -6.24 -28.32 3.61
C LEU A 36 -6.04 -28.10 2.10
N GLN A 37 -6.46 -26.93 1.62
CA GLN A 37 -5.98 -26.40 0.36
C GLN A 37 -4.46 -26.33 0.45
N LYS A 38 -3.86 -27.31 -0.22
CA LYS A 38 -2.43 -27.46 -0.40
C LYS A 38 -1.95 -26.29 -1.25
N GLU A 39 -1.67 -25.15 -0.62
CA GLU A 39 -0.97 -24.06 -1.29
C GLU A 39 0.36 -24.62 -1.81
N ALA A 40 0.66 -24.26 -3.06
CA ALA A 40 1.84 -24.73 -3.78
C ALA A 40 3.12 -24.43 -2.97
N PRO A 41 4.17 -25.26 -3.08
CA PRO A 41 5.42 -25.03 -2.36
C PRO A 41 6.01 -23.67 -2.73
N LEU A 42 6.54 -22.97 -1.71
CA LEU A 42 7.34 -21.73 -1.75
C LEU A 42 8.03 -21.50 -3.10
N ALA A 43 7.35 -20.81 -4.01
CA ALA A 43 7.94 -20.44 -5.29
C ALA A 43 8.50 -19.02 -5.18
N PHE A 44 9.60 -18.88 -4.44
CA PHE A 44 10.44 -17.70 -4.62
C PHE A 44 10.94 -17.71 -6.07
N SER A 45 10.85 -16.58 -6.75
CA SER A 45 11.46 -16.46 -8.07
C SER A 45 12.98 -16.50 -7.92
N ASP A 46 13.64 -17.28 -8.78
CA ASP A 46 15.10 -17.25 -8.96
C ASP A 46 15.54 -16.04 -9.82
N GLU A 47 14.60 -15.22 -10.29
CA GLU A 47 14.89 -13.98 -11.00
C GLU A 47 15.71 -13.03 -10.12
N LEU A 48 16.78 -12.49 -10.70
CA LEU A 48 17.61 -11.49 -10.04
C LEU A 48 17.00 -10.11 -10.21
N ARG A 49 16.85 -9.40 -9.10
CA ARG A 49 16.36 -8.02 -9.03
C ARG A 49 17.46 -7.12 -8.48
N LEU A 50 17.61 -5.92 -9.04
CA LEU A 50 18.58 -4.93 -8.61
C LEU A 50 18.03 -4.18 -7.40
N VAL A 51 18.67 -4.35 -6.24
CA VAL A 51 18.19 -3.88 -4.95
C VAL A 51 19.19 -2.93 -4.29
N GLN A 52 18.69 -1.86 -3.67
CA GLN A 52 19.47 -0.94 -2.86
C GLN A 52 19.06 -1.04 -1.38
N LEU A 53 20.01 -1.37 -0.50
CA LEU A 53 19.76 -1.62 0.93
C LEU A 53 19.75 -0.35 1.80
N SER A 54 20.33 0.74 1.31
CA SER A 54 20.31 2.04 1.99
C SER A 54 20.64 3.19 1.03
N PRO A 55 20.22 4.43 1.33
CA PRO A 55 20.51 5.59 0.49
C PRO A 55 22.02 5.76 0.24
N GLY A 56 22.42 5.79 -1.03
CA GLY A 56 23.82 5.96 -1.44
C GLY A 56 24.68 4.68 -1.37
N SER A 57 24.13 3.54 -0.93
CA SER A 57 24.82 2.25 -1.06
C SER A 57 24.83 1.76 -2.51
N LYS A 58 25.84 0.97 -2.87
CA LYS A 58 25.91 0.34 -4.19
C LYS A 58 24.76 -0.68 -4.33
N PRO A 59 23.95 -0.61 -5.41
CA PRO A 59 22.94 -1.62 -5.68
C PRO A 59 23.54 -3.02 -5.83
N GLN A 60 22.79 -4.05 -5.42
CA GLN A 60 23.17 -5.45 -5.44
C GLN A 60 22.10 -6.27 -6.14
N TRP A 61 22.50 -7.27 -6.93
CA TRP A 61 21.57 -8.23 -7.50
C TRP A 61 21.17 -9.25 -6.44
N MET A 62 19.86 -9.33 -6.17
CA MET A 62 19.29 -10.20 -5.13
C MET A 62 18.11 -11.00 -5.71
N THR A 63 17.97 -12.26 -5.30
CA THR A 63 16.76 -13.05 -5.57
C THR A 63 15.62 -12.66 -4.61
N ASP A 64 14.39 -13.09 -4.91
CA ASP A 64 13.26 -12.86 -3.99
C ASP A 64 13.50 -13.49 -2.61
N LYS A 65 14.18 -14.64 -2.57
CA LYS A 65 14.58 -15.27 -1.31
C LYS A 65 15.56 -14.40 -0.51
N GLN A 66 16.56 -13.80 -1.15
CA GLN A 66 17.53 -12.92 -0.48
C GLN A 66 16.87 -11.63 0.01
N LYS A 67 15.94 -11.06 -0.77
CA LYS A 67 15.11 -9.92 -0.34
C LYS A 67 14.29 -10.28 0.90
N PHE A 68 13.64 -11.45 0.88
CA PHE A 68 12.88 -11.95 2.02
C PHE A 68 13.75 -12.13 3.27
N GLU A 69 14.93 -12.74 3.14
CA GLU A 69 15.89 -12.91 4.23
C GLU A 69 16.34 -11.56 4.83
N ALA A 70 16.57 -10.54 3.99
CA ALA A 70 16.89 -9.19 4.43
C ALA A 70 15.73 -8.56 5.23
N LYS A 71 14.49 -8.63 4.72
CA LYS A 71 13.30 -8.11 5.43
C LYS A 71 13.08 -8.85 6.76
N ALA A 72 13.28 -10.17 6.79
CA ALA A 72 13.18 -10.97 8.00
C ALA A 72 14.20 -10.56 9.07
N GLN A 73 15.37 -10.07 8.65
CA GLN A 73 16.41 -9.49 9.52
C GLN A 73 16.14 -8.03 9.91
N GLY A 74 15.03 -7.43 9.43
CA GLY A 74 14.69 -6.03 9.67
C GLY A 74 15.53 -5.06 8.85
N ILE A 75 16.11 -5.51 7.73
CA ILE A 75 16.83 -4.66 6.79
C ILE A 75 15.84 -4.20 5.71
N ASP A 76 15.58 -2.89 5.65
CA ASP A 76 14.77 -2.29 4.61
C ASP A 76 15.54 -2.20 3.29
N PHE A 77 14.83 -2.22 2.17
CA PHE A 77 15.43 -2.13 0.84
C PHE A 77 14.46 -1.58 -0.20
N VAL A 78 15.00 -1.12 -1.32
CA VAL A 78 14.25 -0.68 -2.49
C VAL A 78 14.67 -1.50 -3.71
N ASP A 79 13.70 -2.08 -4.42
CA ASP A 79 13.92 -2.74 -5.71
C ASP A 79 13.90 -1.67 -6.82
N ILE A 80 15.05 -1.45 -7.44
CA ILE A 80 15.25 -0.43 -8.48
C ILE A 80 15.38 -1.05 -9.88
N THR A 81 15.07 -2.34 -10.03
CA THR A 81 15.23 -3.09 -11.30
C THR A 81 14.51 -2.39 -12.44
N ASP A 82 13.25 -2.03 -12.22
CA ASP A 82 12.37 -1.44 -13.24
C ASP A 82 12.40 0.10 -13.24
N ALA A 83 13.10 0.71 -12.27
CA ALA A 83 13.18 2.15 -12.08
C ALA A 83 14.57 2.62 -11.58
N PRO A 84 15.65 2.42 -12.36
CA PRO A 84 17.03 2.68 -11.92
C PRO A 84 17.39 4.16 -11.75
N HIS A 85 16.56 5.08 -12.27
CA HIS A 85 16.76 6.54 -12.21
C HIS A 85 15.74 7.26 -11.32
N LEU A 86 14.93 6.49 -10.56
CA LEU A 86 13.85 7.00 -9.73
C LEU A 86 14.38 8.02 -8.72
N GLY A 87 13.71 9.18 -8.60
CA GLY A 87 14.06 10.22 -7.63
C GLY A 87 15.02 11.28 -8.14
N SER A 88 15.45 11.23 -9.40
CA SER A 88 16.28 12.26 -10.04
C SER A 88 15.57 13.63 -10.14
N LEU A 89 14.23 13.63 -10.13
CA LEU A 89 13.39 14.83 -10.18
C LEU A 89 12.72 15.17 -8.84
N TYR A 90 12.91 14.33 -7.81
CA TYR A 90 12.22 14.47 -6.53
C TYR A 90 12.83 15.59 -5.66
N LYS A 91 12.03 16.61 -5.34
CA LYS A 91 12.32 17.53 -4.24
C LYS A 91 11.55 17.09 -3.01
N LYS A 92 12.25 16.76 -1.92
CA LYS A 92 11.63 16.37 -0.64
C LYS A 92 10.66 17.47 -0.16
N PRO A 93 9.35 17.20 -0.07
CA PRO A 93 8.43 18.10 0.56
C PRO A 93 8.56 18.02 2.09
N ALA A 94 8.11 19.06 2.79
CA ALA A 94 8.05 19.05 4.24
C ALA A 94 7.13 17.92 4.71
N SER A 95 7.64 17.02 5.57
CA SER A 95 6.79 15.99 6.19
C SER A 95 5.74 16.68 7.05
N PRO A 96 4.44 16.46 6.81
CA PRO A 96 3.42 16.99 7.70
C PRO A 96 3.51 16.29 9.06
N THR A 97 3.22 17.04 10.10
CA THR A 97 3.14 16.52 11.48
C THR A 97 2.06 15.45 11.56
N ARG A 98 2.38 14.32 12.19
CA ARG A 98 1.44 13.21 12.48
C ARG A 98 0.16 13.78 13.10
N PRO A 99 -1.01 13.69 12.42
CA PRO A 99 -2.27 14.10 13.02
C PRO A 99 -2.59 13.21 14.24
N PRO A 100 -3.32 13.72 15.24
CA PRO A 100 -3.77 12.92 16.38
C PRO A 100 -4.57 11.72 15.86
N THR A 101 -4.37 10.56 16.49
CA THR A 101 -4.95 9.29 16.05
C THR A 101 -6.48 9.39 16.07
N PRO A 102 -7.17 9.42 14.91
CA PRO A 102 -8.63 9.32 14.92
C PRO A 102 -9.03 7.93 15.44
N ALA A 103 -10.29 7.77 15.85
CA ALA A 103 -10.83 6.46 16.19
C ALA A 103 -10.51 5.48 15.05
N ARG A 104 -9.80 4.38 15.36
CA ARG A 104 -9.29 3.45 14.34
C ARG A 104 -10.45 2.96 13.48
N PRO A 105 -10.49 3.29 12.18
CA PRO A 105 -11.46 2.65 11.32
C PRO A 105 -11.19 1.14 11.30
N SER A 106 -12.26 0.36 11.17
CA SER A 106 -12.17 -1.09 11.34
C SER A 106 -11.41 -1.70 10.17
N SER A 107 -10.19 -2.18 10.43
CA SER A 107 -9.41 -2.97 9.48
C SER A 107 -9.89 -4.43 9.39
N ALA A 108 -11.04 -4.78 10.00
CA ALA A 108 -11.49 -6.15 10.20
C ALA A 108 -11.54 -6.95 8.88
N HIS A 109 -12.03 -6.34 7.80
CA HIS A 109 -12.09 -7.01 6.50
C HIS A 109 -10.69 -7.30 5.93
N LEU A 110 -9.80 -6.31 5.92
CA LEU A 110 -8.41 -6.49 5.47
C LEU A 110 -7.67 -7.54 6.31
N THR A 111 -7.91 -7.56 7.63
CA THR A 111 -7.29 -8.53 8.56
C THR A 111 -7.93 -9.92 8.53
N SER A 112 -9.05 -10.08 7.82
CA SER A 112 -9.74 -11.36 7.68
C SER A 112 -9.11 -12.26 6.62
N TYR A 113 -8.44 -11.67 5.62
CA TYR A 113 -7.62 -12.41 4.67
C TYR A 113 -6.50 -13.17 5.40
N PHE A 114 -6.16 -14.36 4.91
CA PHE A 114 -5.10 -15.17 5.50
C PHE A 114 -3.75 -14.42 5.44
N THR A 115 -3.44 -13.85 4.29
CA THR A 115 -2.36 -12.91 4.05
C THR A 115 -2.83 -11.90 3.00
N ARG A 116 -2.14 -10.78 2.86
CA ARG A 116 -2.29 -9.88 1.71
C ARG A 116 -0.99 -9.78 0.91
N TYR A 117 -0.12 -10.78 0.98
CA TYR A 117 1.16 -10.77 0.28
C TYR A 117 0.99 -10.49 -1.22
N TYR A 118 1.79 -9.58 -1.77
CA TYR A 118 1.56 -8.98 -3.08
C TYR A 118 1.50 -9.99 -4.24
N ASN A 119 2.14 -11.15 -4.08
CA ASN A 119 2.13 -12.23 -5.08
C ASN A 119 1.29 -13.46 -4.67
N SER A 120 0.30 -13.26 -3.80
CA SER A 120 -0.68 -14.28 -3.38
C SER A 120 -2.07 -14.03 -3.97
N ASP A 121 -2.92 -15.06 -4.01
CA ASP A 121 -4.30 -14.91 -4.50
C ASP A 121 -5.14 -14.04 -3.54
N THR A 122 -4.97 -14.22 -2.24
CA THR A 122 -5.61 -13.36 -1.21
C THR A 122 -5.11 -11.92 -1.26
N GLY A 123 -3.85 -11.69 -1.61
CA GLY A 123 -3.31 -10.36 -1.94
C GLY A 123 -4.04 -9.70 -3.09
N LYS A 124 -4.24 -10.42 -4.20
CA LYS A 124 -5.04 -9.95 -5.35
C LYS A 124 -6.48 -9.64 -4.96
N GLU A 125 -7.17 -10.59 -4.33
CA GLU A 125 -8.56 -10.44 -3.89
C GLU A 125 -8.74 -9.22 -2.97
N SER A 126 -7.78 -8.97 -2.07
CA SER A 126 -7.83 -7.81 -1.18
C SER A 126 -7.74 -6.46 -1.94
N SER A 127 -6.95 -6.39 -3.01
CA SER A 127 -6.87 -5.20 -3.87
C SER A 127 -8.15 -5.01 -4.71
N GLU A 128 -8.71 -6.08 -5.25
CA GLU A 128 -9.97 -6.04 -6.02
C GLU A 128 -11.16 -5.64 -5.14
N TRP A 129 -11.20 -6.12 -3.90
CA TRP A 129 -12.18 -5.71 -2.91
C TRP A 129 -12.09 -4.21 -2.61
N LEU A 130 -10.88 -3.70 -2.34
CA LEU A 130 -10.71 -2.30 -2.00
C LEU A 130 -11.08 -1.39 -3.18
N TYR A 131 -10.68 -1.78 -4.38
CA TYR A 131 -11.07 -1.08 -5.61
C TYR A 131 -12.59 -1.00 -5.74
N SER A 132 -13.28 -2.13 -5.53
CA SER A 132 -14.74 -2.19 -5.54
C SER A 132 -15.37 -1.30 -4.47
N LYS A 133 -14.76 -1.20 -3.28
CA LYS A 133 -15.21 -0.31 -2.20
C LYS A 133 -15.07 1.17 -2.54
N ILE A 134 -13.96 1.57 -3.16
CA ILE A 134 -13.75 2.96 -3.60
C ILE A 134 -14.79 3.34 -4.66
N LEU A 135 -15.07 2.45 -5.62
CA LEU A 135 -16.12 2.66 -6.60
C LEU A 135 -17.50 2.79 -5.95
N ALA A 136 -17.84 1.90 -5.01
CA ALA A 136 -19.10 1.97 -4.28
C ALA A 136 -19.25 3.30 -3.53
N TYR A 137 -18.22 3.76 -2.81
CA TYR A 137 -18.26 5.06 -2.15
C TYR A 137 -18.40 6.22 -3.13
N THR A 138 -17.76 6.15 -4.29
CA THR A 138 -17.92 7.16 -5.34
C THR A 138 -19.37 7.20 -5.82
N ASP A 139 -19.93 6.04 -6.17
CA ASP A 139 -21.27 5.92 -6.75
C ASP A 139 -22.37 6.27 -5.72
N GLU A 140 -22.15 5.98 -4.43
CA GLU A 140 -23.13 6.22 -3.36
C GLU A 140 -23.07 7.63 -2.75
N LEU A 141 -21.89 8.25 -2.67
CA LEU A 141 -21.68 9.45 -1.85
C LEU A 141 -21.26 10.70 -2.64
N ALA A 142 -20.67 10.55 -3.83
CA ALA A 142 -20.21 11.71 -4.59
C ALA A 142 -21.41 12.46 -5.22
N SER A 143 -21.40 13.78 -5.15
CA SER A 143 -22.31 14.59 -5.97
C SER A 143 -22.02 14.41 -7.46
N GLU A 144 -22.96 14.77 -8.34
CA GLU A 144 -22.74 14.73 -9.81
C GLU A 144 -21.49 15.53 -10.22
N GLU A 145 -21.26 16.67 -9.58
CA GLU A 145 -20.07 17.49 -9.79
C GLU A 145 -18.79 16.74 -9.38
N GLN A 146 -18.77 16.16 -8.18
CA GLN A 146 -17.62 15.38 -7.70
C GLN A 146 -17.35 14.16 -8.58
N ALA A 147 -18.39 13.38 -8.90
CA ALA A 147 -18.29 12.19 -9.74
C ALA A 147 -17.70 12.50 -11.11
N SER A 148 -18.04 13.67 -11.70
CA SER A 148 -17.46 14.11 -12.98
C SER A 148 -15.95 14.45 -12.93
N MET A 149 -15.41 14.64 -11.72
CA MET A 149 -14.01 15.00 -11.47
C MET A 149 -13.19 13.86 -10.85
N ILE A 150 -13.81 12.74 -10.50
CA ILE A 150 -13.17 11.59 -9.86
C ILE A 150 -12.80 10.55 -10.93
N ASN A 151 -11.57 10.06 -10.85
CA ASN A 151 -11.11 8.90 -11.60
C ASN A 151 -10.59 7.85 -10.62
N VAL A 152 -10.86 6.57 -10.89
CA VAL A 152 -10.34 5.46 -10.09
C VAL A 152 -9.68 4.46 -11.03
N ASN A 153 -8.35 4.38 -10.96
CA ASN A 153 -7.55 3.51 -11.79
C ASN A 153 -6.99 2.35 -10.97
N LEU A 154 -7.07 1.17 -11.56
CA LEU A 154 -6.40 -0.03 -11.09
C LEU A 154 -5.12 -0.18 -11.92
N VAL A 155 -3.98 -0.33 -11.26
CA VAL A 155 -2.65 -0.40 -11.87
C VAL A 155 -2.16 -1.84 -11.79
N ASP A 156 -2.00 -2.45 -12.96
CA ASP A 156 -1.47 -3.80 -13.09
C ASP A 156 0.05 -3.82 -12.94
N HIS A 157 0.55 -4.88 -12.32
CA HIS A 157 1.97 -5.16 -12.16
C HIS A 157 2.31 -6.55 -12.71
N ALA A 158 3.60 -6.89 -12.73
CA ALA A 158 4.04 -8.23 -13.09
C ALA A 158 3.63 -9.31 -12.06
N PHE A 159 3.19 -8.89 -10.86
CA PHE A 159 2.71 -9.73 -9.78
C PHE A 159 1.19 -9.62 -9.60
N LYS A 160 0.61 -10.49 -8.77
CA LYS A 160 -0.85 -10.68 -8.70
C LYS A 160 -1.64 -9.48 -8.14
N GLN A 161 -1.15 -8.81 -7.09
CA GLN A 161 -1.86 -7.71 -6.45
C GLN A 161 -1.78 -6.42 -7.27
N HIS A 162 -2.87 -5.65 -7.31
CA HIS A 162 -2.93 -4.39 -8.03
C HIS A 162 -2.70 -3.19 -7.10
N SER A 163 -2.06 -2.13 -7.61
CA SER A 163 -2.14 -0.82 -6.93
C SER A 163 -3.43 -0.10 -7.35
N ILE A 164 -3.93 0.80 -6.52
CA ILE A 164 -5.12 1.61 -6.83
C ILE A 164 -4.76 3.09 -6.71
N VAL A 165 -5.14 3.88 -7.70
CA VAL A 165 -4.98 5.34 -7.68
C VAL A 165 -6.34 5.97 -7.94
N SER A 166 -6.86 6.70 -6.95
CA SER A 166 -8.05 7.53 -7.12
C SER A 166 -7.66 9.01 -7.13
N GLY A 167 -7.95 9.71 -8.23
CA GLY A 167 -7.68 11.13 -8.39
C GLY A 167 -8.96 11.96 -8.38
N VAL A 168 -8.96 13.06 -7.63
CA VAL A 168 -10.00 14.09 -7.65
C VAL A 168 -9.44 15.32 -8.35
N ARG A 169 -10.17 15.84 -9.36
CA ARG A 169 -9.73 16.98 -10.20
C ARG A 169 -8.40 16.75 -10.91
N HIS A 170 -8.08 15.50 -11.25
CA HIS A 170 -6.85 15.18 -11.95
C HIS A 170 -7.10 14.12 -13.02
N ARG A 171 -6.75 14.42 -14.28
CA ARG A 171 -6.59 13.36 -15.28
C ARG A 171 -5.33 12.58 -14.95
N LEU A 172 -5.55 11.41 -14.37
CA LEU A 172 -4.49 10.45 -14.08
C LEU A 172 -3.70 10.19 -15.37
N ALA A 173 -2.37 10.24 -15.27
CA ALA A 173 -1.47 9.91 -16.38
C ALA A 173 -1.35 8.39 -16.60
N LEU A 174 -2.08 7.59 -15.83
CA LEU A 174 -2.05 6.15 -15.84
C LEU A 174 -3.09 5.63 -16.84
N GLU A 175 -2.69 4.67 -17.67
CA GLU A 175 -3.59 3.98 -18.59
C GLU A 175 -4.57 3.12 -17.78
N ASN A 176 -5.88 3.42 -17.85
CA ASN A 176 -6.90 2.60 -17.21
C ASN A 176 -7.34 1.48 -18.16
N LYS A 177 -6.63 0.35 -18.11
CA LYS A 177 -6.95 -0.84 -18.91
C LYS A 177 -8.24 -1.54 -18.47
N TRP A 178 -8.61 -1.40 -17.20
CA TRP A 178 -9.70 -2.15 -16.59
C TRP A 178 -11.07 -1.53 -16.86
N ARG A 179 -11.16 -0.19 -16.85
CA ARG A 179 -12.37 0.58 -17.20
C ARG A 179 -12.02 1.83 -18.01
N PRO A 180 -11.79 1.70 -19.33
CA PRO A 180 -11.45 2.84 -20.17
C PRO A 180 -12.58 3.89 -20.23
N ASP A 181 -13.83 3.48 -19.99
CA ASP A 181 -15.02 4.33 -19.93
C ASP A 181 -15.04 5.27 -18.71
N ARG A 182 -14.41 4.88 -17.59
CA ARG A 182 -14.29 5.71 -16.36
C ARG A 182 -12.97 6.50 -16.26
N SER A 183 -12.17 6.54 -17.33
CA SER A 183 -10.89 7.29 -17.39
C SER A 183 -11.06 8.75 -17.85
N ILE A 184 -12.29 9.18 -18.12
CA ILE A 184 -12.57 10.48 -18.74
C ILE A 184 -13.12 11.45 -17.68
N CYS A 185 -12.23 12.10 -16.93
CA CYS A 185 -12.61 13.33 -16.23
C CYS A 185 -12.54 14.55 -17.15
N ALA A 186 -13.45 15.50 -16.92
CA ALA A 186 -13.25 16.88 -17.27
C ALA A 186 -12.15 17.45 -16.36
N SER A 187 -10.88 17.24 -16.73
CA SER A 187 -9.75 17.77 -15.96
C SER A 187 -9.83 19.29 -15.95
N SER A 188 -10.15 19.88 -14.80
CA SER A 188 -10.07 21.32 -14.60
C SER A 188 -8.67 21.79 -14.20
N SER A 189 -7.75 20.86 -13.89
CA SER A 189 -6.36 21.17 -13.53
C SER A 189 -5.44 21.21 -14.75
N ALA A 190 -4.54 22.18 -14.78
CA ALA A 190 -3.47 22.24 -15.78
C ALA A 190 -2.48 21.08 -15.57
N PRO A 191 -1.82 20.57 -16.62
CA PRO A 191 -0.81 19.50 -16.48
C PRO A 191 0.35 19.84 -15.54
N SER A 192 0.60 21.13 -15.30
CA SER A 192 1.63 21.65 -14.39
C SER A 192 1.16 21.85 -12.95
N ASP A 193 -0.13 21.69 -12.66
CA ASP A 193 -0.65 21.88 -11.32
C ASP A 193 -0.05 20.82 -10.39
N PRO A 194 0.46 21.23 -9.23
CA PRO A 194 1.21 20.30 -8.40
C PRO A 194 0.21 19.43 -7.61
N ILE A 195 0.50 18.13 -7.57
CA ILE A 195 -0.41 17.10 -7.06
C ILE A 195 -0.14 16.84 -5.58
N THR A 196 -1.20 16.77 -4.78
CA THR A 196 -1.12 16.27 -3.41
C THR A 196 -1.46 14.77 -3.40
N VAL A 197 -0.58 13.96 -2.82
CA VAL A 197 -0.76 12.50 -2.75
C VAL A 197 -0.88 12.06 -1.29
N MET A 198 -1.91 11.26 -1.01
CA MET A 198 -2.05 10.52 0.23
C MET A 198 -1.94 9.02 -0.09
N GLY A 199 -1.01 8.33 0.57
CA GLY A 199 -0.62 6.96 0.25
C GLY A 199 -0.68 6.01 1.45
N ALA A 200 -0.96 4.75 1.18
CA ALA A 200 -0.83 3.62 2.08
C ALA A 200 -0.48 2.37 1.26
N HIS A 201 0.04 1.31 1.87
CA HIS A 201 0.25 0.04 1.15
C HIS A 201 -0.74 -1.05 1.57
N LEU A 202 -1.05 -1.94 0.62
CA LEU A 202 -2.09 -2.95 0.75
C LEU A 202 -1.57 -4.30 1.21
N ASP A 203 -0.35 -4.62 0.82
CA ASP A 203 0.24 -5.90 1.15
C ASP A 203 0.59 -6.01 2.63
N SER A 204 0.81 -7.25 3.02
CA SER A 204 1.32 -7.62 4.32
C SER A 204 2.18 -8.85 4.16
N ILE A 205 3.25 -8.95 4.92
CA ILE A 205 4.11 -10.13 4.90
C ILE A 205 4.17 -10.81 6.26
N ASN A 206 4.33 -12.13 6.25
CA ASN A 206 4.78 -12.86 7.43
C ASN A 206 6.30 -13.05 7.32
N ARG A 207 7.03 -12.61 8.35
CA ARG A 207 8.50 -12.56 8.35
C ARG A 207 9.19 -13.92 8.40
N THR A 208 8.45 -14.99 8.66
CA THR A 208 8.96 -16.37 8.68
C THR A 208 8.58 -17.12 7.41
N ASP A 209 7.42 -16.82 6.84
CA ASP A 209 6.93 -17.38 5.59
C ASP A 209 6.13 -16.30 4.85
N PRO A 210 6.55 -15.83 3.67
CA PRO A 210 5.86 -14.73 2.98
C PRO A 210 4.42 -15.08 2.59
N TYR A 211 4.09 -16.36 2.39
CA TYR A 211 2.73 -16.85 2.13
C TYR A 211 2.00 -17.27 3.41
N GLY A 212 2.70 -17.28 4.55
CA GLY A 212 2.14 -17.59 5.84
C GLY A 212 1.14 -16.54 6.32
N ARG A 213 0.39 -16.88 7.37
CA ARG A 213 -0.67 -16.02 7.90
C ARG A 213 -0.11 -14.65 8.30
N ALA A 214 -0.63 -13.59 7.69
CA ALA A 214 -0.24 -12.19 7.91
C ALA A 214 -1.49 -11.30 7.96
N PRO A 215 -2.09 -11.08 9.14
CA PRO A 215 -3.25 -10.19 9.25
C PRO A 215 -2.92 -8.73 8.89
N GLY A 216 -1.66 -8.29 9.04
CA GLY A 216 -1.19 -6.96 8.64
C GLY A 216 -2.05 -5.81 9.17
N ALA A 217 -2.48 -5.86 10.44
CA ALA A 217 -3.43 -4.89 10.99
C ALA A 217 -2.80 -3.52 11.26
N GLY A 218 -1.56 -3.50 11.74
CA GLY A 218 -0.77 -2.27 11.92
C GLY A 218 -0.10 -1.86 10.62
N ASP A 219 0.50 -2.84 9.95
CA ASP A 219 1.36 -2.71 8.78
C ASP A 219 0.73 -3.47 7.59
N ASP A 220 0.07 -2.78 6.64
CA ASP A 220 -0.47 -1.41 6.77
C ASP A 220 -2.00 -1.38 6.60
N GLY A 221 -2.66 -2.37 7.21
CA GLY A 221 -4.12 -2.42 7.25
C GLY A 221 -4.71 -1.15 7.85
N SER A 222 -4.06 -0.58 8.87
CA SER A 222 -4.54 0.63 9.56
C SER A 222 -4.39 1.91 8.73
N GLY A 223 -3.30 2.10 8.01
CA GLY A 223 -3.12 3.21 7.09
C GLY A 223 -4.07 3.12 5.91
N THR A 224 -4.22 1.93 5.32
CA THR A 224 -5.18 1.68 4.24
C THR A 224 -6.61 2.06 4.63
N VAL A 225 -7.13 1.60 5.77
CA VAL A 225 -8.50 1.97 6.17
C VAL A 225 -8.62 3.44 6.58
N THR A 226 -7.56 4.04 7.12
CA THR A 226 -7.56 5.48 7.43
C THR A 226 -7.67 6.31 6.15
N LEU A 227 -6.93 5.92 5.12
CA LEU A 227 -6.96 6.56 3.82
C LEU A 227 -8.32 6.38 3.13
N LEU A 228 -8.88 5.17 3.18
CA LEU A 228 -10.21 4.86 2.65
C LEU A 228 -11.32 5.67 3.34
N GLU A 229 -11.28 5.79 4.67
CA GLU A 229 -12.26 6.60 5.40
C GLU A 229 -12.09 8.10 5.19
N THR A 230 -10.84 8.56 4.98
CA THR A 230 -10.57 9.95 4.58
C THR A 230 -11.24 10.22 3.23
N TYR A 231 -11.05 9.33 2.24
CA TYR A 231 -11.72 9.41 0.95
C TYR A 231 -13.24 9.47 1.10
N ARG A 232 -13.84 8.52 1.82
CA ARG A 232 -15.29 8.45 2.08
C ARG A 232 -15.82 9.73 2.74
N GLY A 233 -15.09 10.26 3.73
CA GLY A 233 -15.45 11.48 4.46
C GLY A 233 -15.45 12.72 3.57
N LEU A 234 -14.47 12.86 2.68
CA LEU A 234 -14.40 13.99 1.74
C LEU A 234 -15.53 13.95 0.72
N LEU A 235 -15.90 12.75 0.23
CA LEU A 235 -17.06 12.58 -0.64
C LEU A 235 -18.35 13.02 0.07
N ALA A 236 -18.61 12.46 1.26
CA ALA A 236 -19.80 12.77 2.05
C ALA A 236 -19.90 14.25 2.45
N ALA A 237 -18.76 14.95 2.58
CA ALA A 237 -18.72 16.37 2.86
C ALA A 237 -18.93 17.27 1.62
N GLY A 238 -19.04 16.69 0.42
CA GLY A 238 -19.10 17.46 -0.82
C GLY A 238 -17.80 18.22 -1.12
N TYR A 239 -16.67 17.81 -0.53
CA TYR A 239 -15.41 18.53 -0.66
C TYR A 239 -14.85 18.37 -2.07
N VAL A 240 -14.49 19.49 -2.69
CA VAL A 240 -13.80 19.56 -3.98
C VAL A 240 -12.48 20.31 -3.77
N PRO A 241 -11.32 19.67 -3.96
CA PRO A 241 -10.04 20.30 -3.69
C PRO A 241 -9.70 21.38 -4.73
N VAL A 242 -8.98 22.42 -4.31
CA VAL A 242 -8.54 23.50 -5.22
C VAL A 242 -7.45 23.05 -6.20
N SER A 243 -6.62 22.08 -5.79
CA SER A 243 -5.56 21.46 -6.57
C SER A 243 -5.80 19.95 -6.70
N PRO A 244 -5.19 19.26 -7.67
CA PRO A 244 -5.20 17.80 -7.77
C PRO A 244 -4.91 17.10 -6.43
N LEU A 245 -5.78 16.18 -6.04
CA LEU A 245 -5.62 15.32 -4.85
C LEU A 245 -5.77 13.86 -5.26
N GLU A 246 -4.81 13.03 -4.87
CA GLU A 246 -4.81 11.60 -5.19
C GLU A 246 -4.68 10.73 -3.93
N PHE A 247 -5.41 9.62 -3.95
CA PHE A 247 -5.39 8.56 -2.96
C PHE A 247 -4.73 7.34 -3.59
N HIS A 248 -3.58 6.94 -3.07
CA HIS A 248 -2.79 5.84 -3.59
C HIS A 248 -2.79 4.69 -2.61
N PHE A 249 -3.09 3.50 -3.11
CA PHE A 249 -2.99 2.25 -2.39
C PHE A 249 -1.98 1.37 -3.11
N TYR A 250 -0.77 1.29 -2.57
CA TYR A 250 0.36 0.64 -3.24
C TYR A 250 0.37 -0.87 -2.98
N ALA A 251 0.63 -1.64 -4.03
CA ALA A 251 0.95 -3.05 -3.91
C ALA A 251 2.46 -3.29 -3.81
N GLY A 252 2.86 -4.39 -3.17
CA GLY A 252 4.25 -4.85 -3.15
C GLY A 252 5.23 -3.93 -2.43
N GLU A 253 4.80 -3.24 -1.36
CA GLU A 253 5.71 -2.52 -0.47
C GLU A 253 6.72 -3.50 0.14
N GLU A 254 6.22 -4.63 0.63
CA GLU A 254 6.98 -5.63 1.37
C GLU A 254 7.98 -6.36 0.47
N GLY A 255 7.74 -6.32 -0.85
CA GLY A 255 8.63 -6.81 -1.91
C GLY A 255 9.72 -5.83 -2.33
N GLY A 256 9.78 -4.63 -1.72
CA GLY A 256 10.77 -3.59 -1.99
C GLY A 256 10.22 -2.35 -2.70
N LEU A 257 9.06 -1.83 -2.27
CA LEU A 257 8.42 -0.64 -2.84
C LEU A 257 8.04 -0.78 -4.32
N LEU A 258 7.65 -1.98 -4.76
CA LEU A 258 7.46 -2.32 -6.17
C LEU A 258 6.36 -1.45 -6.82
N GLY A 259 5.17 -1.42 -6.22
CA GLY A 259 4.03 -0.73 -6.80
C GLY A 259 4.15 0.80 -6.75
N SER A 260 4.71 1.36 -5.68
CA SER A 260 4.97 2.80 -5.59
C SER A 260 6.04 3.24 -6.58
N SER A 261 7.10 2.44 -6.76
CA SER A 261 8.18 2.74 -7.70
C SER A 261 7.68 2.72 -9.14
N ALA A 262 6.82 1.76 -9.50
CA ALA A 262 6.19 1.70 -10.82
C ALA A 262 5.36 2.96 -11.11
N ILE A 263 4.49 3.36 -10.17
CA ILE A 263 3.64 4.55 -10.32
C ILE A 263 4.50 5.83 -10.42
N VAL A 264 5.48 6.00 -9.54
CA VAL A 264 6.34 7.20 -9.57
C VAL A 264 7.16 7.27 -10.85
N ASN A 265 7.67 6.14 -11.35
CA ASN A 265 8.38 6.07 -12.63
C ASN A 265 7.50 6.56 -13.80
N ASP A 266 6.23 6.18 -13.82
CA ASP A 266 5.30 6.65 -14.86
C ASP A 266 4.99 8.14 -14.72
N TYR A 267 4.94 8.66 -13.49
CA TYR A 267 4.73 10.10 -13.24
C TYR A 267 5.96 10.92 -13.62
N GLU A 268 7.18 10.40 -13.40
CA GLU A 268 8.43 11.02 -13.85
C GLU A 268 8.48 11.09 -15.39
N LYS A 269 8.14 9.99 -16.09
CA LYS A 269 8.03 9.98 -17.57
C LYS A 269 6.98 10.97 -18.08
N ALA A 270 5.89 11.16 -17.33
CA ALA A 270 4.84 12.11 -17.64
C ALA A 270 5.12 13.55 -17.15
N HIS A 271 6.31 13.82 -16.60
CA HIS A 271 6.73 15.12 -16.06
C HIS A 271 5.75 15.74 -15.03
N LYS A 272 5.16 14.91 -14.17
CA LYS A 272 4.23 15.36 -13.12
C LYS A 272 4.99 15.97 -11.92
N VAL A 273 4.39 16.98 -11.30
CA VAL A 273 4.96 17.70 -10.14
C VAL A 273 4.14 17.37 -8.89
N PHE A 274 4.81 17.09 -7.78
CA PHE A 274 4.17 16.76 -6.50
C PHE A 274 4.42 17.85 -5.45
N VAL A 275 3.41 18.16 -4.62
CA VAL A 275 3.50 19.09 -3.49
C VAL A 275 3.87 18.38 -2.20
N ALA A 276 3.25 17.23 -1.92
CA ALA A 276 3.38 16.49 -0.67
C ALA A 276 2.97 15.03 -0.88
N CYS A 277 3.66 14.12 -0.20
CA CYS A 277 3.30 12.72 -0.08
C CYS A 277 3.23 12.36 1.42
N CYS A 278 2.06 11.92 1.87
CA CYS A 278 1.88 11.33 3.20
C CYS A 278 1.74 9.82 3.03
N SER A 279 2.70 9.03 3.50
CA SER A 279 2.58 7.57 3.57
C SER A 279 2.47 7.11 5.02
N SER A 280 1.57 6.17 5.29
CA SER A 280 1.65 5.34 6.49
C SER A 280 2.74 4.27 6.31
N THR A 281 3.58 4.12 7.33
CA THR A 281 4.59 3.06 7.50
C THR A 281 4.53 2.62 8.96
#